data_AF-A0A0L0FAC3-F1
#
_entry.id   AF-A0A0L0FAC3-F1
#
_cell.length_a   1.000
_cell.length_b   1.000
_cell.length_c   1.000
_cell.angle_alpha   90.00
_cell.angle_beta   90.00
_cell.angle_gamma   90.00
#
_symmetry.space_group_name_H-M   'P 1'
#
loop_
_entity.id
_entity.type
_entity.pdbx_description
1 polymer ?
#
loop_
_entity_poly.entity_id
_entity_poly.type
_entity_poly.pdbx_seq_one_letter_code
_entity_poly.pdbx_strand_id
1 'polypeptide(L)'
;MDASQPVLFIAEVVLVYMSPDARTKLIRWISDTYPRSCLALYEPVLGDDRFSVIMRQNLNARQSPLIGALCDQSALVETFRETGWSVESCCDMLCEYDHNTDMEEGR
;
A
#
# COMPACT_ATOMS: atom_id res chain seq x y z
N MET A 1 16.17 -16.76 7.13
CA MET A 1 14.73 -17.02 7.38
C MET A 1 14.34 -18.25 6.59
N ASP A 2 13.50 -19.10 7.14
CA ASP A 2 12.99 -20.28 6.43
C ASP A 2 11.79 -19.87 5.57
N ALA A 3 11.97 -19.89 4.25
CA ALA A 3 10.95 -19.50 3.28
C ALA A 3 9.77 -20.50 3.20
N SER A 4 9.88 -21.67 3.83
CA SER A 4 8.80 -22.65 3.87
C SER A 4 7.73 -22.34 4.92
N GLN A 5 8.03 -21.47 5.89
CA GLN A 5 7.08 -21.05 6.92
C GLN A 5 6.11 -19.98 6.38
N PRO A 6 4.87 -19.91 6.87
CA PRO A 6 3.99 -18.78 6.60
C PRO A 6 4.61 -17.45 7.07
N VAL A 7 4.59 -16.42 6.22
CA VAL A 7 5.12 -15.08 6.55
C VAL A 7 4.08 -14.00 6.29
N LEU A 8 3.86 -13.12 7.26
CA LEU A 8 3.10 -11.89 7.08
C LEU A 8 4.07 -10.72 6.92
N PHE A 9 4.01 -10.05 5.78
CA PHE A 9 4.67 -8.78 5.54
C PHE A 9 3.71 -7.65 5.85
N ILE A 10 4.16 -6.65 6.61
CA ILE A 10 3.41 -5.44 6.87
C ILE A 10 4.22 -4.27 6.31
N ALA A 11 3.60 -3.49 5.44
CA ALA A 11 4.15 -2.27 4.90
C ALA A 11 3.24 -1.12 5.30
N GLU A 12 3.62 -0.41 6.36
CA GLU A 12 2.84 0.71 6.91
C GLU A 12 3.51 2.03 6.52
N VAL A 13 2.99 2.67 5.48
CA VAL A 13 3.48 3.94 4.92
C VAL A 13 4.98 3.86 4.60
N VAL A 14 5.40 2.78 3.93
CA VAL A 14 6.82 2.58 3.54
C VAL A 14 7.00 2.58 2.02
N LEU A 15 6.21 1.80 1.28
CA LEU A 15 6.43 1.58 -0.15
C LEU A 15 6.22 2.85 -0.98
N VAL A 16 5.33 3.74 -0.54
CA VAL A 16 5.10 5.09 -1.08
C VAL A 16 6.36 5.97 -1.19
N TYR A 17 7.42 5.68 -0.42
CA TYR A 17 8.70 6.41 -0.49
C TYR A 17 9.71 5.80 -1.46
N MET A 18 9.39 4.67 -2.08
CA MET A 18 10.24 4.00 -3.07
C MET A 18 9.82 4.38 -4.48
N SER A 19 10.75 4.37 -5.44
CA SER A 19 10.33 4.52 -6.84
C SER A 19 9.40 3.36 -7.24
N PRO A 20 8.48 3.57 -8.21
CA PRO A 20 7.58 2.51 -8.66
C PRO A 20 8.32 1.23 -9.08
N ASP A 21 9.45 1.36 -9.77
CA ASP A 21 10.31 0.23 -10.16
C ASP A 21 10.88 -0.53 -8.94
N ALA A 22 11.39 0.19 -7.94
CA ALA A 22 11.95 -0.44 -6.74
C ALA A 22 10.86 -1.15 -5.92
N ARG A 23 9.67 -0.54 -5.80
CA ARG A 23 8.51 -1.15 -5.17
C ARG A 23 8.10 -2.43 -5.91
N THR A 24 7.92 -2.39 -7.22
CA THR A 24 7.51 -3.55 -8.03
C THR A 24 8.51 -4.70 -7.90
N LYS A 25 9.82 -4.40 -7.94
CA LYS A 25 10.88 -5.39 -7.72
C LYS A 25 10.81 -6.01 -6.33
N LEU A 26 10.57 -5.21 -5.30
CA LEU A 26 10.45 -5.69 -3.92
C LEU A 26 9.22 -6.61 -3.77
N ILE A 27 8.05 -6.18 -4.22
CA ILE A 27 6.80 -6.97 -4.10
C ILE A 27 6.93 -8.31 -4.83
N ARG A 28 7.52 -8.31 -6.03
CA ARG A 28 7.79 -9.53 -6.80
C ARG A 28 8.82 -10.43 -6.12
N TRP A 29 9.88 -9.85 -5.57
CA TRP A 29 10.87 -10.62 -4.84
C TRP A 29 10.25 -11.32 -3.63
N ILE A 30 9.30 -10.69 -2.94
CA ILE A 30 8.59 -11.29 -1.80
C ILE A 30 7.78 -12.51 -2.26
N SER A 31 6.95 -12.39 -3.31
CA SER A 31 6.15 -13.52 -3.81
C SER A 31 7.00 -14.67 -4.32
N ASP A 32 8.10 -14.36 -5.01
CA ASP A 32 9.02 -15.36 -5.57
C ASP A 32 9.80 -16.08 -4.46
N THR A 33 10.12 -15.38 -3.37
CA THR A 33 10.94 -15.92 -2.27
C THR A 33 10.08 -16.63 -1.21
N TYR A 34 8.88 -16.13 -0.93
CA TYR A 34 8.00 -16.61 0.13
C TYR A 34 6.66 -17.07 -0.45
N PRO A 35 6.56 -18.31 -0.99
CA PRO A 35 5.34 -18.79 -1.65
C PRO A 35 4.15 -18.94 -0.69
N ARG A 36 4.39 -18.94 0.63
CA ARG A 36 3.37 -18.93 1.68
C ARG A 36 3.38 -17.59 2.41
N SER A 37 3.05 -16.51 1.72
CA SER A 37 3.05 -15.18 2.32
C SER A 37 1.75 -14.42 2.13
N CYS A 38 1.50 -13.51 3.07
CA CYS A 38 0.50 -12.46 2.98
C CYS A 38 1.20 -11.11 3.08
N LEU A 39 0.68 -10.09 2.40
CA LEU A 39 1.18 -8.72 2.50
C LEU A 39 0.02 -7.78 2.87
N ALA A 40 0.11 -7.18 4.05
CA ALA A 40 -0.78 -6.12 4.51
C ALA A 40 -0.13 -4.77 4.20
N LEU A 41 -0.78 -3.96 3.37
CA LEU A 41 -0.28 -2.66 2.94
C LEU A 41 -1.26 -1.57 3.37
N TYR A 42 -0.72 -0.57 4.07
CA TYR A 42 -1.41 0.66 4.37
C TYR A 42 -0.56 1.83 3.84
N GLU A 43 -1.06 2.55 2.84
CA GLU A 43 -0.36 3.71 2.29
C GLU A 43 -1.34 4.72 1.67
N PRO A 44 -0.96 6.00 1.56
CA PRO A 44 -1.81 6.98 0.91
C PRO A 44 -1.84 6.78 -0.61
N VAL A 45 -3.04 6.84 -1.18
CA VAL A 45 -3.23 7.05 -2.63
C VAL A 45 -3.38 8.55 -2.89
N LEU A 46 -2.73 9.04 -3.94
CA LEU A 46 -2.68 10.46 -4.28
C LEU A 46 -3.04 10.65 -5.75
N GLY A 47 -4.31 10.95 -6.01
CA GLY A 47 -4.81 11.33 -7.33
C GLY A 47 -4.49 12.78 -7.69
N ASP A 48 -5.35 13.37 -8.52
CA ASP A 48 -5.20 14.75 -9.04
C ASP A 48 -6.03 15.78 -8.27
N ASP A 49 -6.44 15.46 -7.05
CA ASP A 49 -7.23 16.36 -6.21
C ASP A 49 -6.35 17.35 -5.40
N ARG A 50 -7.01 18.34 -4.80
CA ARG A 50 -6.33 19.41 -4.05
C ARG A 50 -5.63 18.90 -2.78
N PHE A 51 -6.18 17.89 -2.11
CA PHE A 51 -5.53 17.27 -0.96
C PHE A 51 -4.21 16.61 -1.39
N SER A 52 -4.24 15.86 -2.50
CA SER A 52 -3.06 15.22 -3.08
C SER A 52 -1.96 16.23 -3.44
N VAL A 53 -2.31 17.35 -4.06
CA VAL A 53 -1.36 18.44 -4.38
C VAL A 53 -0.70 19.00 -3.12
N ILE A 54 -1.52 19.35 -2.11
CA ILE A 54 -1.02 19.94 -0.86
C ILE A 54 -0.13 18.95 -0.10
N MET A 55 -0.52 17.68 -0.05
CA MET A 55 0.24 16.62 0.61
C MET A 55 1.62 16.43 -0.03
N ARG A 56 1.69 16.33 -1.36
CA ARG A 56 2.97 16.24 -2.09
C ARG A 56 3.85 17.45 -1.82
N GLN A 57 3.31 18.67 -1.90
CA GLN A 57 4.06 19.89 -1.62
C GLN A 57 4.63 19.92 -0.19
N ASN A 58 3.80 19.57 0.80
CA ASN A 58 4.17 19.57 2.21
C ASN A 58 5.32 18.58 2.51
N LEU A 59 5.23 17.37 1.97
CA LEU A 59 6.22 16.33 2.23
C LEU A 59 7.50 16.54 1.43
N ASN A 60 7.40 17.07 0.20
CA ASN A 60 8.56 17.52 -0.58
C ASN A 60 9.35 18.61 0.16
N ALA A 61 8.66 19.61 0.74
CA ALA A 61 9.32 20.67 1.52
C ALA A 61 10.07 20.15 2.77
N ARG A 62 9.68 18.96 3.26
CA ARG A 62 10.32 18.26 4.38
C ARG A 62 11.35 17.22 3.94
N GLN A 63 11.72 17.21 2.66
CA GLN A 63 12.65 16.25 2.06
C GLN A 63 12.19 14.78 2.22
N SER A 64 10.87 14.57 2.27
CA SER A 64 10.25 13.25 2.40
C SER A 64 9.29 12.99 1.23
N PRO A 65 9.77 12.99 -0.02
CA PRO A 65 8.89 12.93 -1.19
C PRO A 65 8.20 11.57 -1.31
N LEU A 66 6.90 11.59 -1.60
CA LEU A 66 6.08 10.40 -1.88
C LEU A 66 6.25 9.93 -3.32
N ILE A 67 7.46 9.51 -3.67
CA ILE A 67 7.87 9.21 -5.06
C ILE A 67 7.21 7.95 -5.64
N GLY A 68 6.65 7.10 -4.80
CA GLY A 68 5.96 5.85 -5.18
C GLY A 68 4.45 5.91 -5.07
N ALA A 69 3.87 7.07 -4.72
CA ALA A 69 2.43 7.22 -4.56
C ALA A 69 1.69 6.95 -5.87
N LEU A 70 0.68 6.10 -5.78
CA LEU A 70 -0.22 5.77 -6.88
C LEU A 70 -1.44 6.67 -6.90
N CYS A 71 -2.09 6.76 -8.07
CA CYS A 71 -3.26 7.60 -8.27
C CYS A 71 -4.49 7.12 -7.50
N ASP A 72 -4.69 5.80 -7.41
CA ASP A 72 -5.88 5.19 -6.82
C ASP A 72 -5.63 3.73 -6.42
N GLN A 73 -6.66 3.11 -5.82
CA GLN A 73 -6.67 1.71 -5.42
C GLN A 73 -6.54 0.74 -6.59
N SER A 74 -7.04 1.10 -7.78
CA SER A 74 -6.99 0.21 -8.95
C SER A 74 -5.56 0.02 -9.42
N ALA A 75 -4.78 1.10 -9.50
CA ALA A 75 -3.36 1.04 -9.81
C ALA A 75 -2.56 0.23 -8.78
N LEU A 76 -2.99 0.29 -7.50
CA LEU A 76 -2.37 -0.49 -6.43
C LEU A 76 -2.62 -1.98 -6.65
N VAL A 77 -3.88 -2.36 -6.81
CA VAL A 77 -4.32 -3.72 -7.06
C VAL A 77 -3.66 -4.30 -8.32
N GLU A 78 -3.57 -3.53 -9.40
CA GLU A 78 -2.92 -3.95 -10.64
C GLU A 78 -1.44 -4.30 -10.41
N THR A 79 -0.70 -3.44 -9.70
CA THR A 79 0.72 -3.72 -9.39
C THR A 79 0.90 -5.03 -8.60
N PHE A 80 0.01 -5.32 -7.64
CA PHE A 80 0.06 -6.58 -6.90
C PHE A 80 -0.23 -7.79 -7.78
N ARG A 81 -1.24 -7.70 -8.65
CA ARG A 81 -1.56 -8.78 -9.60
C ARG A 81 -0.42 -9.05 -10.59
N GLU A 82 0.21 -8.00 -11.11
CA GLU A 82 1.37 -8.11 -12.01
C GLU A 82 2.61 -8.74 -11.36
N THR A 83 2.70 -8.64 -10.03
CA THR A 83 3.82 -9.17 -9.23
C THR A 83 3.52 -10.52 -8.60
N GLY A 84 2.46 -11.22 -9.02
CA GLY A 84 2.19 -12.60 -8.61
C GLY A 84 1.31 -12.76 -7.37
N TRP A 85 0.65 -11.69 -6.92
CA TRP A 85 -0.25 -11.72 -5.78
C TRP A 85 -1.72 -11.80 -6.21
N SER A 86 -2.53 -12.57 -5.47
CA SER A 86 -3.97 -12.37 -5.42
C SER A 86 -4.29 -11.26 -4.40
N VAL A 87 -5.28 -10.42 -4.71
CA VAL A 87 -5.73 -9.36 -3.82
C VAL A 87 -7.13 -9.71 -3.33
N GLU A 88 -7.25 -10.01 -2.05
CA GLU A 88 -8.52 -10.37 -1.40
C GLU A 88 -9.37 -9.15 -1.04
N SER A 89 -8.73 -8.10 -0.50
CA SER A 89 -9.38 -6.85 -0.12
C SER A 89 -8.49 -5.65 -0.44
N CYS A 90 -9.10 -4.57 -0.89
CA CYS A 90 -8.49 -3.26 -1.05
C CYS A 90 -9.60 -2.21 -0.88
N CYS A 91 -9.50 -1.43 0.19
CA CYS A 91 -10.47 -0.41 0.58
C CYS A 91 -9.72 0.84 1.05
N ASP A 92 -10.43 1.95 1.17
CA ASP A 92 -9.88 3.14 1.83
C ASP A 92 -10.26 3.10 3.31
N MET A 93 -9.67 3.99 4.09
CA MET A 93 -9.91 4.01 5.54
C MET A 93 -11.34 4.35 5.92
N LEU A 94 -12.10 5.03 5.05
CA LEU A 94 -13.52 5.32 5.31
C LEU A 94 -14.35 4.04 5.14
N CYS A 95 -14.11 3.31 4.05
CA CYS A 95 -14.73 2.02 3.82
C CYS A 95 -14.39 1.00 4.92
N GLU A 96 -13.14 0.97 5.39
CA GLU A 96 -12.72 0.08 6.48
C GLU A 96 -13.34 0.49 7.82
N TYR A 97 -13.45 1.80 8.09
CA TYR A 97 -14.13 2.34 9.26
C TYR A 97 -15.60 1.93 9.28
N ASP A 98 -16.32 2.19 8.18
CA ASP A 98 -17.75 1.87 8.03
C ASP A 98 -18.02 0.35 8.12
N HIS A 99 -17.04 -0.48 7.78
CA HIS A 99 -17.15 -1.94 7.88
C HIS A 99 -16.94 -2.46 9.31
N ASN A 100 -16.02 -1.88 10.08
CA ASN A 100 -15.56 -2.44 11.35
C ASN A 100 -16.06 -1.69 12.59
N THR A 101 -16.63 -0.50 12.46
CA THR A 101 -17.24 0.18 13.62
C THR A 101 -18.65 -0.32 13.84
N ASP A 102 -18.83 -1.10 14.91
CA ASP A 102 -20.10 -1.11 15.63
C ASP A 102 -20.36 0.34 16.10
N MET A 103 -21.59 0.82 15.93
CA MET A 103 -22.06 2.22 16.12
C MET A 103 -21.73 2.87 17.50
N GLU A 104 -21.01 2.21 18.40
CA GLU A 104 -20.65 2.70 19.73
C GLU A 104 -19.33 3.49 19.80
N GLU A 105 -18.35 3.24 18.90
CA GLU A 105 -17.04 3.95 18.96
C GLU A 105 -17.06 5.35 18.30
N GLY A 106 -18.09 5.66 17.51
CA GLY A 106 -18.22 6.92 16.77
C GLY A 106 -18.92 8.08 17.51
N ARG A 107 -19.06 8.01 18.84
CA ARG A 107 -19.76 9.00 19.67
C ARG A 107 -18.84 9.99 20.38
#